data_AF-A0A561WU50-F1
#
_entry.id   AF-A0A561WU50-F1
#
_cell.length_a   1.000
_cell.length_b   1.000
_cell.length_c   1.000
_cell.angle_alpha   90.00
_cell.angle_beta   90.00
_cell.angle_gamma   90.00
#
_symmetry.space_group_name_H-M   'P 1'
#
loop_
_entity.id
_entity.type
_entity.pdbx_description
1 polymer ?
#
loop_
_entity_poly.entity_id
_entity_poly.type
_entity_poly.pdbx_seq_one_letter_code
_entity_poly.pdbx_strand_id
1 'polypeptide(L)'
;MDGVADGERLAASLGRALARLTFVDLTTDAVTARIIESVVAWAGDQGWRVYRRAPSVLPLPPPLSRQQSVLDVACARPDGPPVVIEVDHTDRRRTWEKLAAEAAAGRVAIWVRWGPGRFGTAPAPIHQVTCEVSRRAGPAGAGRLHSRAPGGDLPPPAHSERGAGSTAVLLPLPSLDDETP
;
A
#
# COMPACT_ATOMS: atom_id res chain seq x y z
N MET A 1 -7.86 14.03 21.57
CA MET A 1 -8.57 13.62 20.33
C MET A 1 -7.85 14.12 19.06
N ASP A 2 -6.94 15.08 19.16
CA ASP A 2 -6.30 15.70 17.98
C ASP A 2 -5.29 14.82 17.23
N GLY A 3 -4.65 13.86 17.90
CA GLY A 3 -3.63 12.99 17.30
C GLY A 3 -4.17 11.97 16.28
N VAL A 4 -5.36 11.40 16.52
CA VAL A 4 -5.99 10.43 15.58
C VAL A 4 -6.42 11.13 14.30
N ALA A 5 -7.09 12.28 14.42
CA ALA A 5 -7.51 13.09 13.28
C ALA A 5 -6.29 13.61 12.49
N ASP A 6 -5.18 13.93 13.17
CA ASP A 6 -3.94 14.28 12.49
C ASP A 6 -3.35 13.11 11.70
N GLY A 7 -3.26 11.92 12.31
CA GLY A 7 -2.76 10.74 11.64
C GLY A 7 -3.59 10.33 10.42
N GLU A 8 -4.93 10.45 10.48
CA GLU A 8 -5.81 10.23 9.34
C GLU A 8 -5.55 11.24 8.20
N ARG A 9 -5.41 12.53 8.53
CA ARG A 9 -5.07 13.57 7.53
C ARG A 9 -3.72 13.30 6.87
N LEU A 10 -2.72 12.90 7.66
CA LEU A 10 -1.39 12.58 7.17
C LEU A 10 -1.40 11.34 6.26
N ALA A 11 -2.08 10.28 6.67
CA ALA A 11 -2.24 9.07 5.86
C ALA A 11 -2.97 9.36 4.54
N ALA A 12 -4.03 10.18 4.58
CA ALA A 12 -4.73 10.61 3.37
C ALA A 12 -3.84 11.45 2.44
N SER A 13 -3.01 12.35 3.01
CA SER A 13 -2.03 13.14 2.25
C SER A 13 -0.99 12.26 1.56
N LEU A 14 -0.41 11.31 2.30
CA LEU A 14 0.54 10.35 1.75
C LEU A 14 -0.12 9.47 0.69
N GLY A 15 -1.37 9.02 0.91
CA GLY A 15 -2.13 8.26 -0.07
C GLY A 15 -2.29 9.00 -1.40
N ARG A 16 -2.58 10.30 -1.37
CA ARG A 16 -2.62 11.15 -2.58
C ARG A 16 -1.26 11.28 -3.26
N ALA A 17 -0.17 11.31 -2.50
CA ALA A 17 1.18 11.32 -3.07
C ALA A 17 1.50 9.99 -3.78
N LEU A 18 1.24 8.86 -3.12
CA LEU A 18 1.46 7.53 -3.69
C LEU A 18 0.51 7.21 -4.85
N ALA A 19 -0.68 7.83 -4.90
CA ALA A 19 -1.61 7.71 -6.02
C ALA A 19 -0.99 8.11 -7.37
N ARG A 20 -0.04 9.05 -7.36
CA ARG A 20 0.67 9.55 -8.55
C ARG A 20 1.84 8.66 -8.99
N LEU A 21 2.19 7.62 -8.22
CA LEU A 21 3.32 6.76 -8.56
C LEU A 21 3.08 5.96 -9.82
N THR A 22 4.11 5.92 -10.66
CA THR A 22 4.15 5.11 -11.87
C THR A 22 5.48 4.38 -11.97
N PHE A 23 5.41 3.15 -12.46
CA PHE A 23 6.57 2.33 -12.80
C PHE A 23 6.11 1.09 -13.56
N VAL A 24 7.04 0.48 -14.30
CA VAL A 24 6.79 -0.73 -15.07
C VAL A 24 7.84 -1.76 -14.70
N ASP A 25 7.39 -2.99 -14.48
CA ASP A 25 8.20 -4.19 -14.35
C ASP A 25 9.34 -4.09 -13.32
N LEU A 26 9.04 -3.50 -12.17
CA LEU A 26 9.95 -3.49 -11.03
C LEU A 26 9.88 -4.81 -10.26
N THR A 27 11.03 -5.26 -9.77
CA THR A 27 11.10 -6.36 -8.80
C THR A 27 10.50 -5.93 -7.46
N THR A 28 10.20 -6.89 -6.58
CA THR A 28 9.65 -6.59 -5.24
C THR A 28 10.48 -5.56 -4.47
N ASP A 29 11.80 -5.74 -4.42
CA ASP A 29 12.69 -4.82 -3.69
C ASP A 29 12.73 -3.44 -4.34
N ALA A 30 12.71 -3.38 -5.67
CA ALA A 30 12.69 -2.13 -6.41
C ALA A 30 11.38 -1.35 -6.21
N VAL A 31 10.24 -2.03 -6.07
CA VAL A 31 8.97 -1.37 -5.72
C VAL A 31 9.02 -0.80 -4.31
N THR A 32 9.47 -1.58 -3.32
CA THR A 32 9.59 -1.10 -1.94
C THR A 32 10.52 0.12 -1.88
N ALA A 33 11.69 0.07 -2.53
CA ALA A 33 12.60 1.20 -2.62
C ALA A 33 11.94 2.42 -3.28
N ARG A 34 11.23 2.23 -4.40
CA ARG A 34 10.52 3.32 -5.10
C ARG A 34 9.46 3.98 -4.21
N ILE A 35 8.71 3.20 -3.45
CA ILE A 35 7.71 3.72 -2.52
C ILE A 35 8.38 4.49 -1.38
N ILE A 36 9.46 3.97 -0.80
CA ILE A 36 10.25 4.66 0.23
C ILE A 36 10.75 6.01 -0.29
N GLU A 37 11.29 6.07 -1.51
CA GLU A 37 11.73 7.33 -2.12
C GLU A 37 10.59 8.33 -2.28
N SER A 38 9.39 7.84 -2.58
CA SER A 38 8.21 8.69 -2.72
C SER A 38 7.68 9.21 -1.39
N VAL A 39 7.77 8.40 -0.34
CA VAL A 39 7.49 8.79 1.05
C VAL A 39 8.48 9.87 1.50
N VAL A 40 9.77 9.68 1.21
CA VAL A 40 10.82 10.66 1.54
C VAL A 40 10.57 11.99 0.82
N ALA A 41 10.24 11.94 -0.48
CA ALA A 41 9.90 13.13 -1.24
C ALA A 41 8.66 13.85 -0.67
N TRP A 42 7.58 13.09 -0.39
CA TRP A 42 6.38 13.64 0.23
C TRP A 42 6.67 14.36 1.55
N ALA A 43 7.48 13.76 2.43
CA ALA A 43 7.87 14.38 3.70
C ALA A 43 8.77 15.61 3.49
N GLY A 44 9.68 15.55 2.50
CA GLY A 44 10.51 16.68 2.10
C GLY A 44 9.70 17.88 1.60
N ASP A 45 8.63 17.64 0.84
CA ASP A 45 7.71 18.68 0.36
C ASP A 45 6.95 19.36 1.52
N GLN A 46 6.81 18.70 2.66
CA GLN A 46 6.27 19.30 3.90
C GLN A 46 7.32 20.09 4.69
N GLY A 47 8.58 20.13 4.25
CA GLY A 47 9.70 20.74 4.96
C GLY A 47 10.20 19.93 6.16
N TRP A 48 9.89 18.63 6.24
CA TRP A 48 10.25 17.81 7.39
C TRP A 48 11.66 17.24 7.27
N ARG A 49 12.28 16.97 8.43
CA ARG A 49 13.57 16.26 8.46
C ARG A 49 13.33 14.75 8.40
N VAL A 50 13.87 14.10 7.37
CA VAL A 50 13.65 12.68 7.08
C VAL A 50 14.86 11.84 7.48
N TYR A 51 14.60 10.69 8.10
CA TYR A 51 15.58 9.68 8.45
C TYR A 51 15.16 8.34 7.82
N ARG A 52 15.97 7.81 6.91
CA ARG A 52 15.80 6.44 6.42
C ARG A 52 16.38 5.47 7.45
N ARG A 53 15.82 4.25 7.54
CA ARG A 53 16.35 3.17 8.40
C ARG A 53 16.48 3.61 9.86
N ALA A 54 15.46 4.29 10.38
CA ALA A 54 15.47 4.85 11.72
C ALA A 54 15.35 3.74 12.79
N PRO A 55 16.07 3.83 13.92
CA PRO A 55 15.91 2.88 15.01
C PRO A 55 14.49 2.94 15.60
N SER A 56 13.89 1.77 15.78
CA SER A 56 12.57 1.57 16.40
C SER A 56 12.70 1.49 17.92
N VAL A 57 11.72 2.01 18.65
CA VAL A 57 11.60 1.85 20.11
C VAL A 57 11.37 0.39 20.51
N LEU A 58 10.84 -0.44 19.61
CA LEU A 58 10.73 -1.89 19.82
C LEU A 58 12.10 -2.59 19.67
N PRO A 59 12.64 -3.22 20.74
CA PRO A 59 13.87 -3.99 20.66
C PRO A 59 13.72 -5.24 19.79
N LEU A 60 14.83 -5.77 19.28
CA LEU A 60 14.85 -7.07 18.61
C LEU A 60 14.50 -8.20 19.61
N PRO A 61 13.94 -9.33 19.14
CA PRO A 61 13.71 -10.47 20.00
C PRO A 61 15.04 -11.08 20.49
N PRO A 62 15.04 -11.84 21.60
CA PRO A 62 16.20 -12.61 22.05
C PRO A 62 16.80 -13.49 20.93
N PRO A 63 18.13 -13.68 20.89
CA PRO A 63 19.15 -13.18 21.84
C PRO A 63 19.61 -11.73 21.57
N LEU A 64 19.08 -11.08 20.54
CA LEU A 64 19.51 -9.74 20.10
C LEU A 64 18.80 -8.59 20.84
N SER A 65 18.24 -8.83 22.02
CA SER A 65 17.39 -7.87 22.76
C SER A 65 18.07 -6.55 23.15
N ARG A 66 19.41 -6.47 23.05
CA ARG A 66 20.17 -5.22 23.23
C ARG A 66 20.21 -4.33 21.98
N GLN A 67 19.67 -4.80 20.86
CA GLN A 67 19.62 -4.08 19.60
C GLN A 67 18.18 -3.63 19.32
N GLN A 68 18.04 -2.51 18.61
CA GLN A 68 16.73 -1.98 18.20
C GLN A 68 16.31 -2.57 16.86
N SER A 69 14.99 -2.75 16.67
CA SER A 69 14.46 -2.98 15.32
C SER A 69 14.66 -1.72 14.46
N VAL A 70 14.41 -1.81 13.16
CA VAL A 70 14.54 -0.67 12.25
C VAL A 70 13.19 -0.41 11.56
N LEU A 71 12.87 0.88 11.43
CA LEU A 71 11.77 1.44 10.63
C LEU A 71 12.30 1.88 9.26
N ASP A 72 11.50 1.75 8.22
CA ASP A 72 11.91 2.22 6.89
C ASP A 72 12.15 3.75 6.85
N VAL A 73 11.20 4.53 7.41
CA VAL A 73 11.28 6.00 7.44
C VAL A 73 10.77 6.56 8.77
N ALA A 74 11.46 7.58 9.27
CA ALA A 74 10.95 8.47 10.32
C ALA A 74 11.10 9.93 9.90
N CYS A 75 10.12 10.76 10.27
CA CYS A 75 10.08 12.18 9.94
C CYS A 75 9.89 13.00 11.21
N ALA A 76 10.78 13.96 11.45
CA ALA A 76 10.60 14.97 12.49
C ALA A 76 9.83 16.17 11.92
N ARG A 77 8.77 16.57 12.64
CA ARG A 77 7.87 17.66 12.28
C ARG A 77 8.10 18.86 13.19
N PRO A 78 8.08 20.10 12.67
CA PRO A 78 8.15 21.29 13.52
C PRO A 78 6.86 21.47 14.35
N ASP A 79 5.70 21.17 13.77
CA ASP A 79 4.40 21.55 14.34
C ASP A 79 3.55 20.34 14.80
N GLY A 80 4.18 19.24 15.21
CA GLY A 80 3.45 18.08 15.69
C GLY A 80 4.31 16.87 16.02
N PRO A 81 3.68 15.75 16.45
CA PRO A 81 4.42 14.53 16.77
C PRO A 81 5.17 13.98 15.56
N PRO A 82 6.35 13.35 15.75
CA PRO A 82 7.05 12.67 14.67
C PRO A 82 6.18 11.61 13.98
N VAL A 83 6.43 11.39 12.69
CA VAL A 83 5.76 10.35 11.90
C VAL A 83 6.74 9.21 11.66
N VAL A 84 6.30 7.97 11.84
CA VAL A 84 7.06 6.77 11.48
C VAL A 84 6.29 5.96 10.47
N ILE A 85 7.02 5.38 9.51
CA ILE A 85 6.43 4.75 8.34
C ILE A 85 7.16 3.44 8.04
N GLU A 86 6.38 2.39 7.81
CA GLU A 86 6.85 1.09 7.33
C GLU A 86 6.20 0.77 5.99
N VAL A 87 6.96 0.21 5.06
CA VAL A 87 6.53 -0.11 3.70
C VAL A 87 6.62 -1.62 3.48
N ASP A 88 5.48 -2.29 3.45
CA ASP A 88 5.42 -3.74 3.31
C ASP A 88 4.64 -4.20 2.08
N HIS A 89 5.04 -5.34 1.54
CA HIS A 89 4.29 -6.07 0.51
C HIS A 89 3.51 -7.28 1.05
N THR A 90 3.66 -7.57 2.35
CA THR A 90 3.02 -8.68 3.07
C THR A 90 2.51 -8.23 4.43
N ASP A 91 1.53 -8.93 4.98
CA ASP A 91 0.99 -8.63 6.31
C ASP A 91 1.86 -9.30 7.39
N ARG A 92 2.88 -8.59 7.89
CA ARG A 92 3.76 -9.09 8.95
C ARG A 92 3.30 -8.59 10.30
N ARG A 93 2.89 -9.50 11.20
CA ARG A 93 2.49 -9.16 12.58
C ARG A 93 3.57 -8.34 13.30
N ARG A 94 4.84 -8.65 13.05
CA ARG A 94 5.99 -7.93 13.62
C ARG A 94 6.01 -6.44 13.21
N THR A 95 5.57 -6.08 12.01
CA THR A 95 5.48 -4.67 11.61
C THR A 95 4.45 -3.95 12.45
N TRP A 96 3.29 -4.57 12.68
CA TRP A 96 2.26 -3.97 13.54
C TRP A 96 2.74 -3.81 14.98
N GLU A 97 3.45 -4.79 15.54
CA GLU A 97 4.07 -4.67 16.86
C GLU A 97 5.02 -3.46 16.94
N LYS A 98 5.86 -3.24 15.91
CA LYS A 98 6.75 -2.06 15.83
C LYS A 98 5.96 -0.76 15.81
N LEU A 99 5.02 -0.63 14.87
CA LEU A 99 4.22 0.58 14.69
C LEU A 99 3.33 0.88 15.90
N ALA A 100 2.76 -0.13 16.55
CA ALA A 100 1.99 0.04 17.77
C ALA A 100 2.86 0.55 18.93
N ALA A 101 4.09 0.04 19.07
CA ALA A 101 5.03 0.52 20.09
C ALA A 101 5.43 1.99 19.83
N GLU A 102 5.63 2.37 18.57
CA GLU A 102 5.92 3.76 18.19
C GLU A 102 4.74 4.70 18.47
N ALA A 103 3.51 4.24 18.17
CA ALA A 103 2.32 5.00 18.49
C ALA A 103 2.12 5.17 20.00
N ALA A 104 2.40 4.12 20.79
CA ALA A 104 2.41 4.21 22.25
C ALA A 104 3.48 5.17 22.78
N ALA A 105 4.59 5.35 22.06
CA ALA A 105 5.60 6.37 22.33
C ALA A 105 5.21 7.79 21.85
N GLY A 106 3.96 7.98 21.41
CA GLY A 106 3.40 9.28 21.02
C GLY A 106 3.68 9.70 19.58
N ARG A 107 4.20 8.80 18.73
CA ARG A 107 4.43 9.09 17.30
C ARG A 107 3.19 8.78 16.46
N VAL A 108 3.06 9.42 15.30
CA VAL A 108 2.05 9.03 14.30
C VAL A 108 2.59 7.84 13.51
N ALA A 109 1.96 6.68 13.65
CA ALA A 109 2.39 5.45 12.99
C ALA A 109 1.60 5.18 11.72
N ILE A 110 2.29 5.14 10.57
CA ILE A 110 1.68 4.86 9.26
C ILE A 110 2.24 3.56 8.69
N TRP A 111 1.37 2.70 8.19
CA TRP A 111 1.74 1.50 7.45
C TRP A 111 1.35 1.63 5.99
N VAL A 112 2.35 1.62 5.10
CA VAL A 112 2.13 1.59 3.66
C VAL A 112 2.13 0.13 3.19
N ARG A 113 0.98 -0.34 2.72
CA ARG A 113 0.83 -1.68 2.13
C ARG A 113 0.75 -1.62 0.62
N TRP A 114 1.61 -2.36 -0.06
CA TRP A 114 1.60 -2.41 -1.52
C TRP A 114 1.48 -3.82 -2.08
N GLY A 115 0.80 -3.99 -3.22
CA GLY A 115 0.55 -5.31 -3.81
C GLY A 115 -0.67 -5.31 -4.75
N PRO A 116 -1.09 -6.47 -5.28
CA PRO A 116 -2.19 -6.59 -6.26
C PRO A 116 -3.59 -6.48 -5.68
N GLY A 117 -3.76 -5.74 -4.58
CA GLY A 117 -5.03 -5.62 -3.86
C GLY A 117 -5.26 -6.71 -2.82
N ARG A 118 -6.39 -6.61 -2.11
CA ARG A 118 -6.74 -7.39 -0.90
C ARG A 118 -5.78 -7.16 0.26
N PHE A 119 -5.87 -5.97 0.84
CA PHE A 119 -5.10 -5.59 2.01
C PHE A 119 -5.88 -5.91 3.29
N GLY A 120 -5.24 -6.58 4.26
CA GLY A 120 -5.79 -6.66 5.60
C GLY A 120 -5.86 -5.27 6.25
N THR A 121 -6.78 -5.10 7.20
CA THR A 121 -6.92 -3.85 7.95
C THR A 121 -5.90 -3.80 9.09
N ALA A 122 -5.13 -2.72 9.16
CA ALA A 122 -4.24 -2.48 10.28
C ALA A 122 -5.05 -2.25 11.57
N PRO A 123 -4.64 -2.83 12.71
CA PRO A 123 -5.27 -2.51 13.99
C PRO A 123 -4.97 -1.06 14.39
N ALA A 124 -5.94 -0.41 15.04
CA ALA A 124 -5.70 0.89 15.68
C ALA A 124 -4.55 0.78 16.71
N PRO A 125 -3.74 1.84 16.90
CA PRO A 125 -3.83 3.18 16.30
C PRO A 125 -3.03 3.36 14.99
N ILE A 126 -2.73 2.27 14.26
CA ILE A 126 -1.91 2.35 13.04
C ILE A 126 -2.75 2.89 11.89
N HIS A 127 -2.29 3.94 11.22
CA HIS A 127 -2.94 4.48 10.04
C HIS A 127 -2.45 3.77 8.78
N GLN A 128 -3.36 3.18 8.01
CA GLN A 128 -2.99 2.40 6.83
C GLN A 128 -3.11 3.23 5.55
N VAL A 129 -2.12 3.11 4.67
CA VAL A 129 -2.13 3.64 3.31
C VAL A 129 -1.87 2.49 2.35
N THR A 130 -2.67 2.37 1.28
CA THR A 130 -2.53 1.29 0.31
C THR A 130 -1.97 1.80 -1.02
N CYS A 131 -1.16 0.96 -1.66
CA CYS A 131 -0.52 1.23 -2.94
C CYS A 131 -0.70 0.00 -3.84
N GLU A 132 -1.81 -0.05 -4.57
CA GLU A 132 -2.09 -1.15 -5.49
C GLU A 132 -1.15 -1.19 -6.72
N VAL A 133 -0.71 -2.38 -7.10
CA VAL A 133 0.18 -2.62 -8.25
C VAL A 133 -0.26 -3.87 -8.99
N SER A 134 -0.17 -3.89 -10.31
CA SER A 134 -0.35 -5.15 -11.07
C SER A 134 0.91 -6.01 -10.95
N ARG A 135 0.76 -7.32 -11.13
CA ARG A 135 1.88 -8.28 -11.10
C ARG A 135 1.86 -9.21 -12.29
N ARG A 136 3.03 -9.61 -12.77
CA ARG A 136 3.21 -10.67 -13.78
C ARG A 136 4.39 -11.58 -13.45
N ALA A 137 4.47 -12.72 -14.15
CA ALA A 137 5.68 -13.53 -14.14
C ALA A 137 6.82 -12.76 -14.82
N GLY A 138 7.98 -12.70 -14.16
CA GLY A 138 9.22 -12.26 -14.79
C GLY A 138 9.88 -13.40 -15.58
N PRO A 139 11.01 -13.11 -16.23
CA PRO A 139 11.87 -14.13 -16.82
C PRO A 139 12.25 -15.24 -15.82
N ALA A 140 12.66 -16.40 -16.34
CA ALA A 140 13.09 -17.51 -15.51
C ALA A 140 14.16 -17.06 -14.49
N GLY A 141 13.93 -17.35 -13.21
CA GLY A 141 14.82 -16.95 -12.11
C GLY A 141 14.64 -15.52 -11.59
N ALA A 142 13.90 -14.64 -12.27
CA ALA A 142 13.73 -13.24 -11.87
C ALA A 142 12.55 -12.98 -10.91
N GLY A 143 11.70 -13.99 -10.65
CA GLY A 143 10.55 -13.85 -9.76
C GLY A 143 9.36 -13.12 -10.40
N ARG A 144 8.59 -12.37 -9.58
CA ARG A 144 7.44 -11.57 -10.04
C ARG A 144 7.89 -10.14 -10.33
N LEU A 145 7.33 -9.56 -11.39
CA LEU A 145 7.49 -8.17 -11.76
C LEU A 145 6.19 -7.43 -11.49
N HIS A 146 6.30 -6.16 -11.10
CA HIS A 146 5.18 -5.34 -10.67
C HIS A 146 5.16 -4.01 -11.41
N SER A 147 3.96 -3.55 -11.74
CA SER A 147 3.75 -2.32 -12.49
C SER A 147 2.63 -1.50 -11.84
N ARG A 148 2.72 -0.19 -11.99
CA ARG A 148 1.69 0.76 -11.56
C ARG A 148 1.56 1.85 -12.62
N ALA A 149 0.34 2.02 -13.12
CA ALA A 149 -0.04 3.15 -13.94
C ALA A 149 -0.67 4.24 -13.06
N PRO A 150 -0.67 5.52 -13.47
CA PRO A 150 -1.46 6.53 -12.77
C PRO A 150 -2.93 6.08 -12.78
N GLY A 151 -3.64 6.32 -11.69
CA GLY A 151 -5.08 6.07 -11.61
C GLY A 151 -5.83 6.99 -12.57
N GLY A 152 -6.00 6.54 -13.80
CA GLY A 152 -6.87 7.10 -14.82
C GLY A 152 -7.20 5.97 -15.79
N ASP A 153 -8.47 5.56 -15.77
CA ASP A 153 -9.12 4.61 -16.68
C ASP A 153 -8.17 3.87 -17.63
N LEU A 154 -7.62 2.74 -17.16
CA LEU A 154 -7.11 1.76 -18.10
C LEU A 154 -8.30 1.33 -18.96
N PRO A 155 -8.26 1.49 -20.29
CA PRO A 155 -9.29 0.94 -21.14
C PRO A 155 -9.39 -0.56 -20.86
N PRO A 156 -10.60 -1.13 -20.90
CA PRO A 156 -10.78 -2.56 -20.72
C PRO A 156 -9.80 -3.33 -21.62
N PRO A 157 -9.22 -4.44 -21.13
CA PRO A 157 -8.22 -5.19 -21.88
C PRO A 157 -8.75 -5.53 -23.27
N ALA A 158 -7.89 -5.38 -24.28
CA ALA A 158 -8.23 -5.73 -25.66
C ALA A 158 -8.61 -7.22 -25.72
N HIS A 159 -9.90 -7.50 -25.92
CA HIS A 159 -10.35 -8.84 -26.22
C HIS A 159 -9.85 -9.19 -27.62
N SER A 160 -9.13 -10.30 -27.75
CA SER A 160 -8.82 -10.85 -29.07
C SER A 160 -10.14 -11.06 -29.80
N GLU A 161 -10.34 -10.39 -30.94
CA GLU A 161 -11.45 -10.67 -31.84
C GLU A 161 -11.27 -12.08 -32.39
N ARG A 162 -11.81 -13.06 -31.67
CA ARG A 162 -12.14 -14.35 -32.27
C ARG A 162 -13.33 -14.03 -33.17
N GLY A 163 -13.07 -13.88 -34.47
CA GLY A 163 -14.09 -13.70 -35.49
C GLY A 163 -15.23 -14.69 -35.26
N ALA A 164 -16.34 -14.19 -34.74
CA ALA A 164 -17.54 -14.97 -34.48
C ALA A 164 -18.31 -15.09 -35.79
N GLY A 165 -17.90 -16.02 -36.64
CA GLY A 165 -18.88 -16.79 -37.40
C GLY A 165 -19.69 -17.62 -36.41
N SER A 166 -20.66 -17.01 -35.75
CA SER A 166 -21.52 -17.68 -34.79
C SER A 166 -22.96 -17.28 -35.06
N THR A 167 -23.66 -18.15 -35.77
CA THR A 167 -25.12 -18.21 -35.75
C THR A 167 -25.57 -18.29 -34.29
N ALA A 168 -26.11 -17.20 -33.79
CA ALA A 168 -26.68 -17.11 -32.46
C ALA A 168 -27.80 -18.16 -32.32
N VAL A 169 -27.63 -19.12 -31.40
CA VAL A 169 -28.72 -19.99 -30.98
C VAL A 169 -29.55 -19.21 -29.98
N LEU A 170 -30.75 -18.82 -30.38
CA LEU A 170 -31.77 -18.25 -29.51
C LEU A 170 -32.22 -19.31 -28.50
N LEU A 171 -31.91 -19.07 -27.22
CA LEU A 171 -32.50 -19.82 -26.11
C LEU A 171 -33.92 -19.29 -25.87
N PRO A 172 -34.98 -20.13 -25.94
CA PRO A 172 -36.34 -19.68 -25.67
C PRO A 172 -36.49 -19.31 -24.19
N LEU A 173 -36.99 -18.12 -23.92
CA LEU A 173 -37.47 -17.73 -22.59
C LEU A 173 -38.92 -18.24 -22.42
N PRO A 174 -39.30 -18.79 -21.26
CA PRO A 174 -40.69 -19.14 -20.99
C PRO A 174 -41.54 -17.86 -20.85
N SER A 175 -42.63 -17.79 -21.61
CA SER A 175 -43.62 -16.71 -21.53
C SER A 175 -44.32 -16.74 -20.18
N LEU A 176 -44.21 -15.64 -19.43
CA LEU A 176 -45.16 -15.30 -18.39
C LEU A 176 -46.33 -14.64 -19.10
N ASP A 177 -47.49 -15.31 -19.07
CA ASP A 177 -48.81 -14.73 -18.80
C ASP A 177 -49.89 -15.74 -19.25
N ASP A 178 -50.72 -16.17 -18.29
CA ASP A 178 -52.14 -15.89 -18.45
C ASP A 178 -52.75 -15.71 -17.05
N GLU A 179 -53.33 -14.52 -16.86
CA GLU A 179 -54.14 -14.17 -15.71
C GLU A 179 -55.39 -15.07 -15.61
N THR A 180 -55.76 -15.29 -14.35
CA THR A 180 -56.96 -15.93 -13.81
C THR A 180 -58.29 -15.43 -14.40
N PRO A 181 -59.37 -16.18 -14.15
CA PRO A 181 -60.28 -15.78 -13.08
C PRO A 181 -60.48 -16.82 -11.98
#